data_AF-A0A257KGL0-F1
#
_entry.id   AF-A0A257KGL0-F1
#
_cell.length_a   1.000
_cell.length_b   1.000
_cell.length_c   1.000
_cell.angle_alpha   90.00
_cell.angle_beta   90.00
_cell.angle_gamma   90.00
#
_symmetry.space_group_name_H-M   'P 1'
#
loop_
_entity.id
_entity.type
_entity.pdbx_description
1 polymer ?
#
loop_
_entity_poly.entity_id
_entity_poly.type
_entity_poly.pdbx_seq_one_letter_code
_entity_poly.pdbx_strand_id
1 'polypeptide(L)' 'MREIQLKDAKATLSAVVDDALRGEEFAITRHGRKEVVVISWTTWQRLSNIPSFGRLLTGSPLEEGDIPERDHTALRGSDL' A
#
# COMPACT_ATOMS: atom_id res chain seq x y z
N MET A 1 6.33 8.58 4.44
CA MET A 1 6.35 7.73 5.66
C MET A 1 7.64 7.98 6.45
N ARG A 2 7.52 8.48 7.67
CA ARG A 2 8.63 8.77 8.60
C ARG A 2 9.02 7.49 9.34
N GLU A 3 10.30 7.30 9.61
CA GLU A 3 10.78 6.16 10.39
C GLU A 3 11.07 6.58 11.84
N ILE A 4 10.63 5.78 12.80
CA ILE A 4 10.86 6.03 14.23
C ILE A 4 11.30 4.74 14.91
N GLN A 5 12.35 4.79 15.74
CA GLN A 5 12.75 3.63 16.53
C GLN A 5 11.66 3.33 17.57
N LEU A 6 11.42 2.05 17.86
CA LEU A 6 10.41 1.64 18.83
C LEU A 6 10.58 2.32 20.21
N LYS A 7 11.83 2.55 20.63
CA LYS A 7 12.12 3.27 21.89
C LYS A 7 11.53 4.68 21.89
N ASP A 8 11.72 5.42 20.81
CA ASP A 8 11.29 6.80 20.68
C ASP A 8 9.78 6.90 20.47
N ALA A 9 9.21 5.95 19.72
CA ALA A 9 7.77 5.82 19.55
C ALA A 9 7.06 5.58 20.90
N LYS A 10 7.63 4.77 21.81
CA LYS A 10 7.07 4.57 23.15
C LYS A 10 7.09 5.85 23.99
N ALA A 11 8.14 6.67 23.86
CA ALA A 11 8.28 7.92 24.60
C ALA A 11 7.37 9.04 24.08
N THR A 12 6.96 8.96 22.81
CA THR A 12 6.24 10.04 22.10
C THR A 12 4.92 9.58 21.48
N LEU A 13 4.35 8.46 21.96
CA LEU A 13 3.20 7.80 21.32
C LEU A 13 2.02 8.74 21.10
N SER A 14 1.69 9.59 22.07
CA SER A 14 0.59 10.57 21.92
C SER A 14 0.81 11.51 20.74
N ALA A 15 2.01 12.07 20.59
CA ALA A 15 2.33 12.95 19.46
C ALA A 15 2.33 12.18 18.13
N VAL A 16 2.81 10.93 18.11
CA VAL A 16 2.74 10.07 16.92
C VAL A 16 1.28 9.80 16.51
N VAL A 17 0.39 9.60 17.47
CA VAL A 17 -1.04 9.42 17.21
C VAL A 17 -1.67 10.71 16.68
N ASP A 18 -1.38 11.86 17.29
CA ASP A 18 -1.89 13.16 16.85
C ASP A 18 -1.42 13.50 15.42
N ASP A 19 -0.14 13.25 15.12
CA ASP A 19 0.42 13.38 13.78
C ASP A 19 -0.28 12.43 12.80
N ALA A 20 -0.50 11.17 13.19
CA ALA A 20 -1.17 10.19 12.33
C ALA A 20 -2.63 10.57 12.03
N LEU A 21 -3.35 11.14 13.01
CA LEU A 21 -4.69 11.69 12.81
C LEU A 21 -4.70 12.86 11.82
N ARG A 22 -3.61 13.61 11.71
CA ARG A 22 -3.41 14.68 10.71
C ARG A 22 -2.95 14.16 9.34
N GLY A 23 -2.81 12.84 9.18
CA GLY A 23 -2.47 12.19 7.91
C GLY A 23 -1.00 11.82 7.78
N GLU A 24 -0.18 12.00 8.81
CA GLU A 24 1.21 11.52 8.79
C GLU A 24 1.25 9.98 8.92
N GLU A 25 2.29 9.38 8.33
CA GLU A 25 2.48 7.93 8.35
C GLU A 25 3.84 7.61 8.96
N PHE A 26 3.86 6.67 9.91
CA PHE A 26 5.08 6.28 10.61
C PHE A 26 5.36 4.80 10.43
N ALA A 27 6.59 4.45 10.07
CA ALA A 27 7.11 3.10 10.21
C ALA A 27 7.91 3.01 11.52
N ILE A 28 7.41 2.20 12.45
CA ILE A 28 8.13 1.85 13.67
C ILE A 28 9.18 0.80 13.32
N THR A 29 10.43 1.09 13.66
CA THR A 29 11.56 0.22 13.43
C THR A 29 12.08 -0.42 14.71
N ARG A 30 12.58 -1.67 14.61
CA ARG A 30 13.29 -2.38 15.68
C ARG A 30 14.52 -3.04 15.09
N HIS A 31 15.69 -2.86 15.72
CA HIS A 31 16.96 -3.40 15.22
C HIS A 31 17.22 -3.04 13.74
N GLY A 32 16.83 -1.84 13.33
CA GLY A 32 17.01 -1.34 11.95
C GLY A 32 16.00 -1.86 10.92
N ARG A 33 15.05 -2.74 11.30
CA ARG A 33 14.00 -3.23 10.40
C ARG A 33 12.67 -2.54 10.68
N LYS A 34 11.87 -2.34 9.63
CA LYS A 34 10.47 -1.88 9.73
C LYS A 34 9.60 -3.02 10.23
N GLU A 35 8.98 -2.86 11.39
CA GLU A 35 8.20 -3.92 12.02
C GLU A 35 6.70 -3.59 12.04
N VAL A 36 6.33 -2.31 12.20
CA VAL A 36 4.93 -1.87 12.32
C VAL A 36 4.75 -0.52 11.61
N VAL A 37 3.54 -0.25 11.12
CA VAL A 37 3.13 1.07 10.61
C VAL A 37 2.05 1.68 11.51
N VAL A 38 2.11 3.00 11.71
CA VAL A 38 1.06 3.79 12.37
C VAL A 38 0.50 4.77 11.34
N ILE A 39 -0.82 4.68 11.14
CA ILE A 39 -1.64 5.53 10.27
C ILE A 39 -2.98 5.78 10.96
N SER A 40 -3.73 6.81 10.53
CA SER A 40 -5.09 7.01 11.04
C SER A 40 -6.00 5.83 10.71
N TRP A 41 -7.00 5.61 11.56
CA TRP A 41 -8.01 4.58 11.35
C TRP A 41 -8.71 4.72 9.99
N THR A 42 -9.09 5.95 9.62
CA THR A 42 -9.71 6.25 8.32
C THR A 42 -8.82 5.83 7.15
N THR A 43 -7.52 6.07 7.24
CA THR A 43 -6.55 5.64 6.22
C THR A 43 -6.46 4.12 6.16
N TRP A 44 -6.35 3.45 7.31
CA TRP A 44 -6.33 2.00 7.38
C TRP A 44 -7.60 1.38 6.78
N GLN A 45 -8.78 1.91 7.10
CA GLN A 45 -10.04 1.44 6.54
C GLN A 45 -10.07 1.62 5.01
N ARG A 46 -9.63 2.77 4.49
CA ARG A 46 -9.58 3.00 3.04
C ARG A 46 -8.68 1.97 2.36
N LEU A 47 -7.45 1.77 2.88
CA LEU A 47 -6.47 0.85 2.31
C LEU A 47 -6.92 -0.61 2.42
N SER A 48 -7.56 -0.99 3.52
CA SER A 48 -8.03 -2.37 3.76
C SER A 48 -9.21 -2.76 2.87
N ASN A 49 -9.90 -1.78 2.28
CA ASN A 49 -11.06 -2.00 1.39
C ASN A 49 -10.72 -1.85 -0.09
N ILE A 50 -9.45 -1.63 -0.46
CA ILE A 50 -9.06 -1.57 -1.87
C ILE A 50 -9.23 -2.98 -2.48
N PRO A 51 -10.04 -3.13 -3.54
CA PRO A 51 -10.21 -4.43 -4.18
C PRO A 51 -8.89 -4.91 -4.78
N SER A 52 -8.63 -6.20 -4.67
CA SER A 52 -7.51 -6.81 -5.39
C SER A 52 -7.70 -6.65 -6.90
N PHE A 53 -6.59 -6.68 -7.64
CA PHE A 53 -6.67 -6.60 -9.11
C PHE A 53 -7.57 -7.70 -9.69
N GLY A 54 -7.48 -8.93 -9.20
CA GLY A 54 -8.37 -10.01 -9.61
C GLY A 54 -9.86 -9.71 -9.33
N ARG A 55 -10.19 -9.11 -8.18
CA ARG A 55 -11.57 -8.72 -7.86
C ARG A 55 -12.08 -7.63 -8.81
N LEU A 56 -11.22 -6.69 -9.21
CA LEU A 56 -11.55 -5.68 -10.22
C LEU A 56 -11.82 -6.31 -11.59
N LEU A 57 -11.02 -7.29 -12.00
CA LEU A 57 -11.23 -8.01 -13.26
C LEU A 57 -12.55 -8.79 -13.25
N THR A 58 -12.88 -9.47 -12.16
CA THR A 58 -14.15 -10.22 -12.04
C THR A 58 -15.38 -9.31 -12.03
N GLY A 59 -15.28 -8.11 -11.46
CA GLY A 59 -16.35 -7.11 -11.46
C GLY A 59 -16.33 -6.18 -12.68
N SER A 60 -15.47 -6.45 -13.66
CA SER A 60 -15.28 -5.58 -14.81
C SER A 60 -16.46 -5.68 -15.77
N PRO A 61 -16.95 -4.56 -16.35
CA PRO A 61 -18.02 -4.57 -17.35
C PRO A 61 -17.50 -4.93 -18.75
N LEU A 62 -16.33 -5.57 -18.87
CA LEU A 62 -15.74 -5.93 -20.15
C LEU A 62 -16.60 -6.99 -20.84
N GLU A 63 -16.91 -6.73 -22.11
CA GLU A 63 -17.65 -7.61 -22.99
C GLU A 63 -16.73 -8.31 -23.99
N GLU A 64 -17.29 -9.27 -24.72
CA GLU A 64 -16.59 -9.91 -25.83
C GLU A 64 -16.22 -8.86 -26.90
N GLY A 65 -14.93 -8.72 -27.20
CA GLY A 65 -14.41 -7.71 -28.14
C GLY A 65 -13.73 -6.49 -27.49
N ASP A 66 -13.93 -6.26 -26.18
CA ASP A 66 -13.23 -5.18 -25.46
C ASP A 66 -11.75 -5.51 -25.21
N ILE A 67 -11.44 -6.81 -25.11
CA ILE A 67 -10.08 -7.31 -24.96
C ILE A 67 -9.62 -7.83 -26.34
N PRO A 68 -8.54 -7.27 -26.92
CA PRO A 68 -8.03 -7.76 -28.20
C PRO A 68 -7.53 -9.20 -28.07
N GLU A 69 -7.52 -9.92 -29.19
CA GLU A 69 -6.89 -11.24 -29.23
C GLU A 69 -5.45 -11.16 -28.75
N ARG A 70 -5.01 -12.22 -28.06
CA ARG A 70 -3.66 -12.29 -27.54
C ARG A 70 -2.68 -12.21 -28.71
N ASP A 71 -1.82 -11.20 -28.72
CA ASP A 71 -0.70 -11.15 -29.64
C ASP A 71 0.33 -12.24 -29.26
N HIS A 72 0.50 -13.20 -30.16
CA HIS A 72 1.43 -14.32 -30.01
C HIS A 72 2.81 -14.04 -30.61
N THR A 73 3.03 -12.84 -31.16
CA THR A 73 4.34 -12.43 -31.64
C THR A 73 5.35 -12.51 -30.51
N ALA A 74 6.53 -13.07 -30.80
CA ALA A 74 7.60 -13.16 -29.82
C ALA A 74 7.88 -11.77 -29.23
N LEU A 75 8.08 -11.71 -27.91
CA LEU A 75 8.56 -10.51 -27.23
C LEU A 75 9.78 -10.00 -28.00
N ARG A 76 9.74 -8.73 -28.41
CA ARG A 76 10.94 -8.08 -28.96
C ARG A 76 12.03 -8.22 -27.90
N GLY A 77 13.22 -8.64 -28.33
CA GLY A 77 14.38 -8.74 -27.43
C GLY A 77 14.48 -7.47 -26.62
N SER A 78 14.30 -7.59 -25.30
CA SER A 78 14.54 -6.48 -24.39
C SER A 78 16.04 -6.35 -24.25
N ASP A 79 16.63 -5.44 -25.02
CA ASP A 79 17.96 -4.92 -24.70
C ASP A 79 17.81 -4.05 -23.43
N LEU A 80 17.84 -4.71 -22.26
CA LEU A 80 17.94 -4.09 -20.94
C LEU A 80 19.23 -4.55 -20.26
#